data_AF-A0A3C1ZYI9-F1
#
_entry.id   AF-A0A3C1ZYI9-F1
#
_cell.length_a   1.000
_cell.length_b   1.000
_cell.length_c   1.000
_cell.angle_alpha   90.00
_cell.angle_beta   90.00
_cell.angle_gamma   90.00
#
_symmetry.space_group_name_H-M   'P 1'
#
loop_
_entity.id
_entity.type
_entity.pdbx_description
1 polymer ?
#
loop_
_entity_poly.entity_id
_entity_poly.type
_entity_poly.pdbx_seq_one_letter_code
_entity_poly.pdbx_strand_id
1 'polypeptide(L)'
;STALGSYPVGLRGGNSFGATLPLQPEGGATAEVLYTADADADPVVVGLLNVLAYAQEKRTVHVVPVGTTAFAYGQALQDSLNRIYRQRVTEWTVITEQPWDDFGWDENGDGAVNLEESVLLTAYPPELKKLTRRYIAQHFPNRSHYYLFLVPLASGEGNLAGYMPRKRDFGFVFTNQTGDNSRTFYNTAAHELGHGAFRFDHWWSETGQAQGSTPNLMDYGG
;
A
#
# COMPACT_ATOMS: atom_id res chain seq x y z
N SER A 1 18.78 -21.00 8.42
CA SER A 1 19.59 -19.81 8.12
C SER A 1 20.59 -20.19 7.06
N THR A 2 20.84 -19.31 6.09
CA THR A 2 21.99 -19.46 5.19
C THR A 2 23.23 -19.24 6.04
N ALA A 3 24.15 -20.20 6.08
CA ALA A 3 25.39 -20.04 6.83
C ALA A 3 26.17 -18.85 6.24
N LEU A 4 26.22 -17.76 6.98
CA LEU A 4 27.19 -16.70 6.75
C LEU A 4 28.57 -17.33 7.01
N GLY A 5 29.43 -17.39 6.00
CA GLY A 5 30.80 -17.85 6.18
C GLY A 5 31.60 -16.92 7.10
N SER A 6 32.89 -17.19 7.29
CA SER A 6 33.77 -16.24 7.99
C SER A 6 34.05 -15.03 7.09
N TYR A 7 33.69 -13.83 7.54
CA TYR A 7 34.00 -12.58 6.83
C TYR A 7 35.15 -11.85 7.51
N PRO A 8 36.15 -11.37 6.76
CA PRO A 8 37.28 -10.65 7.35
C PRO A 8 36.79 -9.34 7.96
N VAL A 9 37.22 -9.09 9.20
CA VAL A 9 37.00 -7.83 9.91
C VAL A 9 38.14 -6.88 9.56
N GLY A 10 37.81 -5.69 9.06
CA GLY A 10 38.77 -4.64 8.71
C GLY A 10 38.85 -3.55 9.77
N LEU A 11 40.05 -2.98 9.97
CA LEU A 11 40.25 -1.76 10.75
C LEU A 11 39.62 -0.57 10.05
N ARG A 12 38.77 0.18 10.78
CA ARG A 12 38.17 1.45 10.31
C ARG A 12 38.85 2.69 10.91
N GLY A 13 39.90 2.50 11.71
CA GLY A 13 40.69 3.55 12.36
C GLY A 13 40.64 3.48 13.89
N GLY A 14 41.77 3.75 14.56
CA GLY A 14 41.90 3.61 16.02
C GLY A 14 41.51 2.19 16.48
N ASN A 15 40.65 2.11 17.50
CA ASN A 15 40.11 0.85 18.03
C ASN A 15 38.77 0.44 17.37
N SER A 16 38.46 0.96 16.17
CA SER A 16 37.22 0.64 15.45
C SER A 16 37.44 -0.44 14.40
N PHE A 17 36.57 -1.45 14.42
CA PHE A 17 36.58 -2.59 13.51
C PHE A 17 35.24 -2.67 12.78
N GLY A 18 35.22 -3.19 11.55
CA GLY A 18 33.99 -3.35 10.79
C GLY A 18 34.04 -4.57 9.88
N ALA A 19 32.87 -5.18 9.67
CA ALA A 19 32.65 -6.25 8.72
C ALA A 19 31.52 -5.86 7.75
N THR A 20 31.60 -6.35 6.51
CA THR A 20 30.52 -6.22 5.54
C THR A 20 29.85 -7.58 5.42
N LEU A 21 28.57 -7.64 5.78
CA LEU A 21 27.76 -8.82 5.55
C LEU A 21 27.24 -8.80 4.10
N PRO A 22 27.14 -9.96 3.43
CA PRO A 22 26.52 -10.02 2.12
C PRO A 22 25.06 -9.59 2.21
N LEU A 23 24.54 -9.02 1.11
CA LEU A 23 23.10 -8.76 0.97
C LEU A 23 22.33 -10.05 1.21
N GLN A 24 21.49 -10.04 2.24
CA GLN A 24 20.47 -11.07 2.43
C GLN A 24 19.15 -10.55 1.86
N PRO A 25 18.63 -11.15 0.78
CA PRO A 25 17.35 -10.71 0.20
C PRO A 25 16.16 -11.06 1.10
N GLU A 26 16.27 -12.09 1.94
CA GLU A 26 15.25 -12.50 2.92
C GLU A 26 15.88 -13.42 3.98
N GLY A 27 15.32 -13.43 5.20
CA GLY A 27 15.64 -14.38 6.26
C GLY A 27 16.44 -13.79 7.43
N GLY A 28 16.84 -14.68 8.33
CA GLY A 28 17.67 -14.33 9.49
C GLY A 28 19.13 -14.71 9.29
N ALA A 29 20.01 -13.74 9.54
CA ALA A 29 21.44 -13.93 9.73
C ALA A 29 21.79 -13.68 11.19
N THR A 30 22.66 -14.53 11.72
CA THR A 30 23.41 -14.25 12.94
C THR A 30 24.87 -14.16 12.55
N ALA A 31 25.52 -13.07 12.94
CA ALA A 31 26.95 -12.89 12.82
C ALA A 31 27.55 -12.80 14.22
N GLU A 32 28.63 -13.55 14.44
CA GLU A 32 29.38 -13.55 15.68
C GLU A 32 30.72 -12.84 15.45
N VAL A 33 31.11 -11.98 16.40
CA VAL A 33 32.43 -11.38 16.44
C VAL A 33 33.27 -12.19 17.41
N LEU A 34 34.30 -12.83 16.88
CA LEU A 34 35.27 -13.60 17.64
C LEU A 34 36.51 -12.75 17.91
N TYR A 35 37.02 -12.81 19.14
CA TYR A 35 38.29 -12.21 19.54
C TYR A 35 39.24 -13.31 20.00
N THR A 36 40.48 -13.25 19.51
CA THR A 36 41.56 -14.14 19.95
C THR A 36 42.68 -13.28 20.51
N ALA A 37 43.05 -13.50 21.77
CA ALA A 37 44.06 -12.69 22.47
C ALA A 37 45.49 -13.01 22.01
N ASP A 38 45.77 -14.27 21.68
CA ASP A 38 47.06 -14.81 21.24
C ASP A 38 46.88 -15.87 20.15
N ALA A 39 47.90 -16.14 19.34
CA ALA A 39 47.81 -17.05 18.19
C ALA A 39 47.36 -18.49 18.55
N ASP A 40 47.61 -18.92 19.78
CA ASP A 40 47.34 -20.27 20.28
C ASP A 40 46.12 -20.34 21.22
N ALA A 41 45.42 -19.23 21.45
CA ALA A 41 44.26 -19.17 22.34
C ALA A 41 42.96 -19.52 21.60
N ASP A 42 42.01 -20.13 22.31
CA ASP A 42 40.67 -20.33 21.77
C ASP A 42 39.95 -18.98 21.58
N PRO A 43 39.30 -18.76 20.43
CA PRO A 43 38.54 -17.54 20.18
C PRO A 43 37.34 -17.45 21.12
N VAL A 44 37.11 -16.25 21.69
CA VAL A 44 35.92 -15.95 22.49
C VAL A 44 34.95 -15.05 21.72
N VAL A 45 33.65 -15.31 21.87
CA VAL A 45 32.61 -14.44 21.29
C VAL A 45 32.55 -13.15 22.10
N VAL A 46 32.84 -12.02 21.44
CA VAL A 46 32.79 -10.68 22.04
C VAL A 46 31.64 -9.82 21.53
N GLY A 47 30.89 -10.31 20.53
CA GLY A 47 29.72 -9.63 20.00
C GLY A 47 28.83 -10.54 19.17
N LEU A 48 27.54 -10.25 19.17
CA LEU A 48 26.52 -10.92 18.37
C LEU A 48 25.69 -9.87 17.63
N LEU A 49 25.48 -10.08 16.34
CA LEU A 49 24.62 -9.27 15.49
C LEU A 49 23.58 -10.16 14.83
N ASN A 50 22.30 -9.89 15.09
CA ASN A 50 21.20 -10.52 14.39
C ASN A 50 20.63 -9.57 13.33
N VAL A 51 20.62 -10.01 12.08
CA VAL A 51 20.06 -9.28 10.94
C VAL A 51 18.83 -10.04 10.45
N LEU A 52 17.70 -9.35 10.36
CA LEU A 52 16.47 -9.86 9.75
C LEU A 52 16.23 -9.09 8.46
N ALA A 53 16.25 -9.79 7.34
CA ALA A 53 15.86 -9.28 6.03
C ALA A 53 14.47 -9.80 5.66
N TYR A 54 13.62 -8.95 5.11
CA TYR A 54 12.29 -9.31 4.64
C TYR A 54 12.25 -9.21 3.12
N ALA A 55 11.69 -10.22 2.46
CA ALA A 55 11.48 -10.16 1.02
C ALA A 55 10.57 -8.96 0.69
N GLN A 56 10.94 -8.27 -0.38
CA GLN A 56 10.12 -7.19 -0.89
C GLN A 56 8.80 -7.75 -1.43
N GLU A 57 7.70 -7.23 -0.90
CA GLU A 57 6.37 -7.62 -1.34
C GLU A 57 5.99 -6.82 -2.58
N LYS A 58 5.68 -7.49 -3.69
CA LYS A 58 5.29 -6.83 -4.94
C LYS A 58 3.79 -6.93 -5.17
N ARG A 59 3.16 -5.80 -5.50
CA ARG A 59 1.71 -5.69 -5.73
C ARG A 59 1.44 -4.85 -6.98
N THR A 60 0.31 -5.13 -7.64
CA THR A 60 -0.12 -4.40 -8.83
C THR A 60 -1.48 -3.80 -8.57
N VAL A 61 -1.64 -2.52 -8.91
CA VAL A 61 -2.94 -1.83 -8.93
C VAL A 61 -3.22 -1.31 -10.33
N HIS A 62 -4.43 -1.59 -10.82
CA HIS A 62 -4.99 -1.02 -12.02
C HIS A 62 -5.83 0.20 -11.64
N VAL A 63 -5.55 1.35 -12.25
CA VAL A 63 -6.34 2.56 -12.08
C VAL A 63 -7.30 2.64 -13.25
N VAL A 64 -8.59 2.61 -12.97
CA VAL A 64 -9.67 2.56 -13.96
C VAL A 64 -10.43 3.89 -13.93
N PRO A 65 -10.21 4.80 -14.89
CA PRO A 65 -11.01 6.01 -15.00
C PRO A 65 -12.42 5.63 -15.47
N VAL A 66 -13.45 5.92 -14.67
CA VAL A 66 -14.85 5.69 -15.06
C VAL A 66 -15.34 6.91 -15.83
N GLY A 67 -15.85 6.70 -17.05
CA GLY A 67 -16.24 7.73 -18.01
C GLY A 67 -15.28 7.83 -19.19
N THR A 68 -15.11 9.03 -19.73
CA THR A 68 -14.44 9.25 -21.03
C THR A 68 -13.06 9.90 -20.94
N THR A 69 -12.64 10.33 -19.75
CA THR A 69 -11.37 11.03 -19.53
C THR A 69 -10.27 10.10 -19.06
N ALA A 70 -9.12 10.12 -19.74
CA ALA A 70 -7.95 9.34 -19.35
C ALA A 70 -7.26 9.90 -18.11
N PHE A 71 -6.77 9.01 -17.26
CA PHE A 71 -5.93 9.36 -16.12
C PHE A 71 -4.47 9.50 -16.55
N ALA A 72 -3.86 10.67 -16.31
CA ALA A 72 -2.50 10.96 -16.79
C ALA A 72 -1.41 10.77 -15.72
N TYR A 73 -1.79 10.51 -14.46
CA TYR A 73 -0.89 10.64 -13.32
C TYR A 73 -0.46 9.30 -12.70
N GLY A 74 -0.45 8.23 -13.51
CA GLY A 74 -0.07 6.88 -13.09
C GLY A 74 1.31 6.78 -12.44
N GLN A 75 2.33 7.42 -13.03
CA GLN A 75 3.69 7.42 -12.48
C GLN A 75 3.75 8.15 -11.12
N ALA A 76 3.11 9.31 -11.01
CA ALA A 76 3.11 10.08 -9.76
C ALA A 76 2.36 9.35 -8.64
N LEU A 77 1.29 8.61 -8.97
CA LEU A 77 0.63 7.70 -8.04
C LEU A 77 1.58 6.57 -7.61
N GLN A 78 2.27 5.92 -8.55
CA GLN A 78 3.21 4.84 -8.25
C GLN A 78 4.32 5.31 -7.30
N ASP A 79 4.93 6.46 -7.58
CA ASP A 79 5.97 7.04 -6.75
C ASP A 79 5.45 7.37 -5.34
N SER A 80 4.22 7.87 -5.24
CA SER A 80 3.56 8.15 -3.97
C SER A 80 3.27 6.87 -3.17
N LEU A 81 2.70 5.84 -3.79
CA LEU A 81 2.44 4.55 -3.16
C LEU A 81 3.74 3.90 -2.66
N ASN A 82 4.77 3.89 -3.49
CA ASN A 82 6.07 3.33 -3.12
C ASN A 82 6.74 4.13 -2.01
N ARG A 83 6.60 5.46 -1.99
CA ARG A 83 7.09 6.30 -0.89
C ARG A 83 6.37 6.01 0.43
N ILE A 84 5.06 5.80 0.39
CA ILE A 84 4.23 5.51 1.58
C ILE A 84 4.54 4.11 2.11
N TYR A 85 4.51 3.10 1.24
CA TYR A 85 4.64 1.70 1.64
C TYR A 85 6.08 1.17 1.70
N ARG A 86 7.10 1.98 1.40
CA ARG A 86 8.51 1.59 1.59
C ARG A 86 8.80 1.11 3.01
N GLN A 87 8.11 1.65 4.00
CA GLN A 87 8.26 1.27 5.41
C GLN A 87 7.83 -0.18 5.68
N ARG A 88 6.99 -0.75 4.79
CA ARG A 88 6.53 -2.14 4.82
C ARG A 88 7.25 -3.01 3.78
N VAL A 89 8.34 -2.51 3.20
CA VAL A 89 9.10 -3.19 2.14
C VAL A 89 8.19 -3.65 0.99
N THR A 90 7.15 -2.85 0.68
CA THR A 90 6.20 -3.15 -0.39
C THR A 90 6.44 -2.24 -1.59
N GLU A 91 6.44 -2.84 -2.78
CA GLU A 91 6.52 -2.15 -4.07
C GLU A 91 5.23 -2.36 -4.84
N TRP A 92 4.64 -1.24 -5.24
CA TRP A 92 3.48 -1.15 -6.11
C TRP A 92 3.91 -0.86 -7.54
N THR A 93 3.31 -1.62 -8.46
CA THR A 93 3.25 -1.29 -9.88
C THR A 93 1.88 -0.72 -10.18
N VAL A 94 1.82 0.46 -10.80
CA VAL A 94 0.57 1.09 -11.23
C VAL A 94 0.39 0.89 -12.72
N ILE A 95 -0.75 0.31 -13.09
CA ILE A 95 -1.18 0.18 -14.48
C ILE A 95 -2.36 1.13 -14.66
N THR A 96 -2.26 2.07 -15.59
CA THR A 96 -3.39 2.94 -15.92
C THR A 96 -4.17 2.34 -17.07
N GLU A 97 -5.44 2.03 -16.82
CA GLU A 97 -6.36 1.50 -17.82
C GLU A 97 -6.90 2.61 -18.72
N GLN A 98 -7.43 2.21 -19.88
CA GLN A 98 -8.22 3.13 -20.71
C GLN A 98 -9.48 3.57 -19.96
N PRO A 99 -10.02 4.77 -20.26
CA PRO A 99 -11.31 5.20 -19.73
C PRO A 99 -12.39 4.16 -20.02
N TRP A 100 -13.18 3.86 -19.01
CA TRP A 100 -14.26 2.89 -19.09
C TRP A 100 -15.61 3.60 -19.08
N ASP A 101 -16.16 3.77 -20.27
CA ASP A 101 -17.42 4.47 -20.56
C ASP A 101 -18.62 3.50 -20.50
N ASP A 102 -18.82 2.86 -19.34
CA ASP A 102 -20.03 2.09 -19.06
C ASP A 102 -20.71 2.63 -17.80
N PHE A 103 -21.79 3.38 -17.99
CA PHE A 103 -22.63 3.95 -16.94
C PHE A 103 -23.82 3.07 -16.56
N GLY A 104 -23.88 1.81 -16.99
CA GLY A 104 -24.98 0.92 -16.61
C GLY A 104 -25.02 0.56 -15.12
N TRP A 105 -24.10 1.09 -14.31
CA TRP A 105 -24.13 1.04 -12.84
C TRP A 105 -24.90 2.19 -12.21
N ASP A 106 -24.97 3.34 -12.87
CA ASP A 106 -25.59 4.59 -12.43
C ASP A 106 -27.11 4.48 -12.63
N GLU A 107 -27.87 4.40 -11.53
CA GLU A 107 -29.31 4.11 -11.60
C GLU A 107 -30.14 5.37 -11.83
N ASN A 108 -29.66 6.52 -11.36
CA ASN A 108 -30.37 7.80 -11.45
C ASN A 108 -29.89 8.66 -12.64
N GLY A 109 -28.79 8.27 -13.30
CA GLY A 109 -28.23 8.91 -14.49
C GLY A 109 -27.45 10.19 -14.19
N ASP A 110 -26.95 10.37 -12.96
CA ASP A 110 -26.23 11.58 -12.54
C ASP A 110 -24.70 11.52 -12.79
N GLY A 111 -24.20 10.37 -13.25
CA GLY A 111 -22.79 10.12 -13.55
C GLY A 111 -21.92 9.96 -12.31
N ALA A 112 -22.51 9.78 -11.13
CA ALA A 112 -21.82 9.77 -9.85
C ALA A 112 -22.34 8.66 -8.93
N VAL A 113 -21.51 8.21 -8.00
CA VAL A 113 -21.86 7.11 -7.09
C VAL A 113 -22.73 7.61 -5.95
N ASN A 114 -23.87 6.96 -5.73
CA ASN A 114 -24.65 7.02 -4.51
C ASN A 114 -24.24 5.90 -3.53
N LEU A 115 -23.97 6.25 -2.27
CA LEU A 115 -23.56 5.29 -1.24
C LEU A 115 -24.72 4.81 -0.36
N GLU A 116 -25.89 5.44 -0.46
CA GLU A 116 -27.03 5.29 0.42
C GLU A 116 -26.69 5.55 1.91
N GLU A 117 -27.68 5.54 2.81
CA GLU A 117 -27.50 5.93 4.23
C GLU A 117 -26.51 5.07 5.03
N SER A 118 -26.02 3.94 4.50
CA SER A 118 -25.17 2.99 5.25
C SER A 118 -23.71 3.04 4.81
N VAL A 119 -22.94 4.00 5.35
CA VAL A 119 -21.47 4.13 5.23
C VAL A 119 -20.72 3.10 6.11
N LEU A 120 -21.26 1.90 6.29
CA LEU A 120 -20.52 0.82 6.95
C LEU A 120 -19.60 0.17 5.91
N LEU A 121 -18.27 0.28 6.12
CA LEU A 121 -17.21 -0.27 5.24
C LEU A 121 -17.13 -1.82 5.21
N THR A 122 -18.24 -2.51 5.46
CA THR A 122 -18.31 -3.97 5.48
C THR A 122 -18.72 -4.55 4.13
N ALA A 123 -19.45 -3.80 3.31
CA ALA A 123 -19.95 -4.26 2.01
C ALA A 123 -20.16 -3.09 1.05
N TYR A 124 -19.97 -3.34 -0.25
CA TYR A 124 -20.25 -2.33 -1.27
C TYR A 124 -21.72 -1.89 -1.27
N PRO A 125 -21.98 -0.58 -1.29
CA PRO A 125 -23.26 0.01 -1.67
C PRO A 125 -23.75 -0.51 -3.03
N PRO A 126 -25.06 -0.41 -3.33
CA PRO A 126 -25.66 -0.98 -4.53
C PRO A 126 -24.97 -0.57 -5.83
N GLU A 127 -24.70 0.72 -6.03
CA GLU A 127 -24.06 1.21 -7.26
C GLU A 127 -22.61 0.74 -7.38
N LEU A 128 -21.81 0.82 -6.30
CA LEU A 128 -20.44 0.31 -6.28
C LEU A 128 -20.38 -1.20 -6.56
N LYS A 129 -21.35 -1.95 -6.04
CA LYS A 129 -21.49 -3.38 -6.30
C LYS A 129 -21.84 -3.67 -7.76
N LYS A 130 -22.72 -2.85 -8.36
CA LYS A 130 -23.13 -2.97 -9.76
C LYS A 130 -21.99 -2.61 -10.70
N LEU A 131 -21.29 -1.51 -10.44
CA LEU A 131 -20.08 -1.07 -11.13
C LEU A 131 -19.03 -2.19 -11.13
N THR A 132 -18.67 -2.71 -9.95
CA THR A 132 -17.68 -3.80 -9.82
C THR A 132 -18.09 -5.03 -10.63
N ARG A 133 -19.36 -5.44 -10.55
CA ARG A 133 -19.87 -6.62 -11.28
C ARG A 133 -19.82 -6.44 -12.79
N ARG A 134 -20.18 -5.26 -13.29
CA ARG A 134 -20.14 -4.94 -14.72
C ARG A 134 -18.69 -4.99 -15.22
N TYR A 135 -17.78 -4.37 -14.49
CA TYR A 135 -16.35 -4.40 -14.83
C TYR A 135 -15.81 -5.84 -14.87
N ILE A 136 -16.13 -6.65 -13.86
CA ILE A 136 -15.71 -8.06 -13.80
C ILE A 136 -16.24 -8.85 -15.01
N ALA A 137 -17.51 -8.66 -15.38
CA ALA A 137 -18.14 -9.38 -16.48
C ALA A 137 -17.55 -9.04 -17.86
N GLN A 138 -16.99 -7.83 -18.01
CA GLN A 138 -16.44 -7.36 -19.28
C GLN A 138 -14.93 -7.60 -19.41
N HIS A 139 -14.19 -7.41 -18.32
CA HIS A 139 -12.72 -7.36 -18.36
C HIS A 139 -12.03 -8.58 -17.75
N PHE A 140 -12.73 -9.44 -17.01
CA PHE A 140 -12.17 -10.63 -16.35
C PHE A 140 -10.89 -10.33 -15.56
N PRO A 141 -10.95 -9.43 -14.56
CA PRO A 141 -9.78 -8.92 -13.85
C PRO A 141 -8.97 -10.02 -13.15
N ASN A 142 -7.66 -9.79 -13.06
CA ASN A 142 -6.73 -10.68 -12.37
C ASN A 142 -6.98 -10.62 -10.86
N ARG A 143 -7.30 -11.77 -10.26
CA ARG A 143 -7.61 -11.91 -8.84
C ARG A 143 -6.42 -11.70 -7.89
N SER A 144 -5.20 -11.59 -8.43
CA SER A 144 -4.00 -11.26 -7.67
C SER A 144 -3.67 -9.76 -7.71
N HIS A 145 -4.43 -8.96 -8.45
CA HIS A 145 -4.22 -7.53 -8.60
C HIS A 145 -5.34 -6.74 -7.90
N TYR A 146 -5.07 -5.46 -7.67
CA TYR A 146 -6.03 -4.49 -7.13
C TYR A 146 -6.54 -3.57 -8.23
N TYR A 147 -7.71 -2.99 -8.02
CA TYR A 147 -8.39 -2.12 -8.96
C TYR A 147 -8.92 -0.90 -8.21
N LEU A 148 -8.48 0.29 -8.59
CA LEU A 148 -8.98 1.57 -8.08
C LEU A 148 -9.78 2.25 -9.19
N PHE A 149 -11.08 2.36 -8.99
CA PHE A 149 -11.96 3.12 -9.87
C PHE A 149 -11.93 4.60 -9.51
N LEU A 150 -11.68 5.44 -10.51
CA LEU A 150 -11.78 6.89 -10.39
C LEU A 150 -13.16 7.30 -10.89
N VAL A 151 -14.03 7.74 -9.98
CA VAL A 151 -15.44 8.01 -10.28
C VAL A 151 -15.93 9.18 -9.43
N PRO A 152 -16.87 10.03 -9.89
CA PRO A 152 -17.44 11.07 -9.04
C PRO A 152 -18.32 10.50 -7.92
N LEU A 153 -18.40 11.19 -6.78
CA LEU A 153 -19.39 10.95 -5.72
C LEU A 153 -20.62 11.82 -5.92
N ALA A 154 -21.81 11.25 -5.74
CA ALA A 154 -23.07 11.96 -5.91
C ALA A 154 -23.22 13.12 -4.92
N SER A 155 -24.01 14.12 -5.30
CA SER A 155 -24.27 15.28 -4.44
C SER A 155 -25.14 14.85 -3.25
N GLY A 156 -24.75 15.24 -2.03
CA GLY A 156 -25.47 14.90 -0.80
C GLY A 156 -24.86 13.76 0.01
N GLU A 157 -23.88 13.04 -0.54
CA GLU A 157 -23.15 11.94 0.13
C GLU A 157 -22.04 12.41 1.10
N GLY A 158 -21.92 13.73 1.30
CA GLY A 158 -20.89 14.35 2.14
C GLY A 158 -19.51 14.45 1.46
N ASN A 159 -18.46 14.43 2.27
CA ASN A 159 -17.08 14.69 1.84
C ASN A 159 -16.20 13.42 1.88
N LEU A 160 -16.78 12.25 1.58
CA LEU A 160 -16.02 11.01 1.56
C LEU A 160 -15.06 11.01 0.36
N ALA A 161 -13.77 10.81 0.60
CA ALA A 161 -12.76 10.89 -0.46
C ALA A 161 -12.60 9.58 -1.25
N GLY A 162 -12.89 8.44 -0.61
CA GLY A 162 -12.74 7.11 -1.22
C GLY A 162 -13.54 6.06 -0.46
N TYR A 163 -13.60 4.85 -1.03
CA TYR A 163 -14.32 3.73 -0.45
C TYR A 163 -13.69 2.41 -0.86
N MET A 164 -13.25 1.61 0.10
CA MET A 164 -12.79 0.24 -0.13
C MET A 164 -13.08 -0.64 1.08
N PRO A 165 -14.00 -1.61 0.98
CA PRO A 165 -14.20 -2.57 2.05
C PRO A 165 -12.94 -3.39 2.30
N ARG A 166 -12.72 -3.73 3.57
CA ARG A 166 -11.56 -4.53 3.97
C ARG A 166 -11.52 -5.87 3.23
N LYS A 167 -10.30 -6.31 2.88
CA LYS A 167 -10.04 -7.60 2.21
C LYS A 167 -10.77 -7.73 0.86
N ARG A 168 -10.87 -6.63 0.12
CA ARG A 168 -11.36 -6.62 -1.25
C ARG A 168 -10.25 -6.21 -2.21
N ASP A 169 -10.49 -6.50 -3.48
CA ASP A 169 -9.55 -6.20 -4.57
C ASP A 169 -9.96 -4.94 -5.35
N PHE A 170 -11.16 -4.41 -5.10
CA PHE A 170 -11.71 -3.23 -5.78
C PHE A 170 -11.95 -2.09 -4.78
N GLY A 171 -11.48 -0.91 -5.10
CA GLY A 171 -11.67 0.31 -4.32
C GLY A 171 -12.05 1.47 -5.22
N PHE A 172 -12.47 2.57 -4.60
CA PHE A 172 -13.01 3.74 -5.27
C PHE A 172 -12.34 4.99 -4.72
N VAL A 173 -11.94 5.90 -5.62
CA VAL A 173 -11.48 7.24 -5.25
C VAL A 173 -12.41 8.24 -5.93
N PHE A 174 -12.99 9.12 -5.10
CA PHE A 174 -13.97 10.09 -5.56
C PHE A 174 -13.28 11.34 -6.10
N THR A 175 -13.26 11.48 -7.43
CA THR A 175 -12.43 12.47 -8.13
C THR A 175 -12.90 13.90 -7.92
N ASN A 176 -14.19 14.12 -7.73
CA ASN A 176 -14.74 15.43 -7.38
C ASN A 176 -14.44 15.84 -5.93
N GLN A 177 -14.00 14.91 -5.08
CA GLN A 177 -13.62 15.18 -3.68
C GLN A 177 -12.09 15.36 -3.53
N THR A 178 -11.32 14.66 -4.34
CA THR A 178 -9.86 14.58 -4.20
C THR A 178 -9.08 15.29 -5.31
N GLY A 179 -9.70 15.54 -6.47
CA GLY A 179 -8.99 15.77 -7.72
C GLY A 179 -8.34 14.49 -8.25
N ASP A 180 -7.43 14.62 -9.22
CA ASP A 180 -6.72 13.50 -9.85
C ASP A 180 -5.18 13.61 -9.73
N ASN A 181 -4.68 14.74 -9.26
CA ASN A 181 -3.26 15.01 -9.05
C ASN A 181 -3.04 15.90 -7.83
N SER A 182 -3.49 15.42 -6.67
CA SER A 182 -3.36 16.12 -5.40
C SER A 182 -2.79 15.21 -4.32
N ARG A 183 -2.27 15.80 -3.25
CA ARG A 183 -1.87 15.04 -2.07
C ARG A 183 -3.05 14.25 -1.49
N THR A 184 -4.25 14.84 -1.47
CA THR A 184 -5.47 14.18 -0.99
C THR A 184 -5.74 12.93 -1.82
N PHE A 185 -5.69 13.03 -3.16
CA PHE A 185 -5.86 11.87 -4.05
C PHE A 185 -4.86 10.75 -3.75
N TYR A 186 -3.57 11.07 -3.64
CA TYR A 186 -2.53 10.07 -3.38
C TYR A 186 -2.68 9.41 -2.01
N ASN A 187 -3.02 10.18 -0.98
CA ASN A 187 -3.26 9.65 0.36
C ASN A 187 -4.52 8.78 0.39
N THR A 188 -5.61 9.21 -0.25
CA THR A 188 -6.84 8.41 -0.35
C THR A 188 -6.60 7.10 -1.09
N ALA A 189 -5.94 7.11 -2.26
CA ALA A 189 -5.61 5.88 -2.98
C ALA A 189 -4.79 4.91 -2.12
N ALA A 190 -3.82 5.41 -1.35
CA ALA A 190 -3.06 4.61 -0.41
C ALA A 190 -3.88 4.15 0.81
N HIS A 191 -4.82 4.96 1.31
CA HIS A 191 -5.73 4.59 2.39
C HIS A 191 -6.61 3.41 1.97
N GLU A 192 -7.25 3.51 0.80
CA GLU A 192 -8.11 2.46 0.27
C GLU A 192 -7.34 1.16 0.04
N LEU A 193 -6.20 1.22 -0.64
CA LEU A 193 -5.33 0.05 -0.82
C LEU A 193 -4.86 -0.53 0.53
N GLY A 194 -4.76 0.30 1.57
CA GLY A 194 -4.54 -0.12 2.95
C GLY A 194 -5.59 -1.11 3.45
N HIS A 195 -6.87 -0.79 3.23
CA HIS A 195 -7.99 -1.68 3.56
C HIS A 195 -8.00 -2.96 2.71
N GLY A 196 -7.75 -2.84 1.41
CA GLY A 196 -7.77 -3.97 0.49
C GLY A 196 -6.63 -4.95 0.70
N ALA A 197 -5.41 -4.46 0.51
CA ALA A 197 -4.19 -5.26 0.45
C ALA A 197 -3.69 -5.72 1.81
N PHE A 198 -3.83 -4.86 2.83
CA PHE A 198 -3.23 -5.09 4.15
C PHE A 198 -4.26 -5.27 5.26
N ARG A 199 -5.55 -5.03 4.94
CA ARG A 199 -6.68 -5.17 5.89
C ARG A 199 -6.54 -4.26 7.10
N PHE A 200 -5.88 -3.12 6.93
CA PHE A 200 -5.74 -2.14 7.99
C PHE A 200 -7.11 -1.63 8.41
N ASP A 201 -7.27 -1.47 9.72
CA ASP A 201 -8.41 -0.78 10.30
C ASP A 201 -8.14 0.71 10.38
N HIS A 202 -9.21 1.48 10.52
CA HIS A 202 -9.09 2.90 10.77
C HIS A 202 -8.40 3.16 12.10
N TRP A 203 -7.54 4.18 12.14
CA TRP A 203 -6.73 4.50 13.30
C TRP A 203 -7.56 4.72 14.57
N TRP A 204 -8.72 5.38 14.46
CA TRP A 204 -9.61 5.62 15.60
C TRP A 204 -10.31 4.37 16.12
N SER A 205 -10.52 3.36 15.27
CA SER A 205 -11.13 2.09 15.69
C SER A 205 -10.18 1.29 16.58
N GLU A 206 -8.88 1.40 16.34
CA GLU A 206 -7.85 0.74 17.15
C GLU A 206 -7.45 1.54 18.40
N THR A 207 -7.46 2.87 18.32
CA THR A 207 -6.89 3.74 19.37
C THR A 207 -7.91 4.52 20.20
N GLY A 208 -9.15 4.65 19.73
CA GLY A 208 -10.17 5.51 20.35
C GLY A 208 -9.93 7.01 20.15
N GLN A 209 -8.96 7.42 19.33
CA GLN A 209 -8.71 8.82 19.01
C GLN A 209 -9.82 9.40 18.11
N ALA A 210 -9.97 10.72 18.08
CA ALA A 210 -10.95 11.36 17.21
C ALA A 210 -10.55 11.16 15.73
N GLN A 211 -11.54 10.89 14.89
CA GLN A 211 -11.37 10.85 13.44
C GLN A 211 -10.86 12.20 12.93
N GLY A 212 -9.90 12.16 12.00
CA GLY A 212 -9.26 13.33 11.41
C GLY A 212 -8.20 14.00 12.28
N SER A 213 -7.86 13.41 13.44
CA SER A 213 -6.98 14.08 14.42
C SER A 213 -5.49 13.77 14.24
N THR A 214 -5.14 12.80 13.39
CA THR A 214 -3.75 12.35 13.23
C THR A 214 -3.29 12.37 11.78
N PRO A 215 -1.96 12.48 11.55
CA PRO A 215 -1.36 12.32 10.23
C PRO A 215 -1.18 10.84 9.83
N ASN A 216 -1.88 9.90 10.49
CA ASN A 216 -1.77 8.48 10.16
C ASN A 216 -2.49 8.20 8.83
N LEU A 217 -1.88 7.39 7.96
CA LEU A 217 -2.49 7.03 6.67
C LEU A 217 -3.91 6.47 6.81
N MET A 218 -4.18 5.70 7.86
CA MET A 218 -5.49 5.09 8.13
C MET A 218 -6.43 6.00 8.94
N ASP A 219 -6.08 7.27 9.08
CA ASP A 219 -6.94 8.34 9.58
C ASP A 219 -7.35 9.25 8.41
N TYR A 220 -8.56 9.81 8.44
CA TYR A 220 -9.02 10.72 7.38
C TYR A 220 -8.30 12.09 7.41
N GLY A 221 -7.51 12.36 8.46
CA GLY A 221 -6.63 13.54 8.56
C GLY A 221 -5.22 13.33 8.00
N GLY A 222 -4.90 12.10 7.56
CA GLY A 222 -3.57 11.64 7.11
C GLY A 222 -3.09 12.09 5.74
#